data_AF-F7BLV7-F1
#
_entry.id   AF-F7BLV7-F1
#
_cell.length_a   1.000
_cell.length_b   1.000
_cell.length_c   1.000
_cell.angle_alpha   90.00
_cell.angle_beta   90.00
_cell.angle_gamma   90.00
#
_symmetry.space_group_name_H-M   'P 1'
#
loop_
_entity.id
_entity.type
_entity.pdbx_description
1 polymer ?
#
loop_
_entity_poly.entity_id
_entity_poly.type
_entity_poly.pdbx_seq_one_letter_code
_entity_poly.pdbx_strand_id
1 'polypeptide(L)'
;MHLIKAVLLLTTVIEIGSFQKHYIEKSLSPVRSYTAGHEQETAVAQLLQRVIGERSQDVVVSILPAASEFATLSYAGKTLKITGSDAVSVAFAFNHYLKYYCRKQISWAGDQISDIPNPLPPVPAEGVTIKAGVKYRYYQNVCTVSYSSVWWNWTRWEREIDWMALNGINLPLAFTGQEAIWERVYKKLGCSDEDIKKHFAGPAFLAWGRMGNLHGWGG
;
A
#
# COMPACT_ATOMS: atom_id res chain seq x y z
N MET A 1 7.58 35.54 33.86
CA MET A 1 7.07 34.19 34.17
C MET A 1 6.36 33.50 32.98
N HIS A 2 5.64 34.23 32.12
CA HIS A 2 4.93 33.64 30.96
C HIS A 2 5.84 33.15 29.83
N LEU A 3 6.96 33.84 29.55
CA LEU A 3 7.90 33.45 28.49
C LEU A 3 8.61 32.12 28.78
N ILE A 4 9.01 31.88 30.03
CA ILE A 4 9.69 30.64 30.46
C ILE A 4 8.74 29.44 30.34
N LYS A 5 7.47 29.60 30.72
CA LYS A 5 6.46 28.55 30.57
C LYS A 5 6.16 28.23 29.09
N ALA A 6 6.13 29.25 28.22
CA ALA A 6 5.94 29.06 26.78
C ALA A 6 7.14 28.36 26.13
N VAL A 7 8.37 28.71 26.52
CA VAL A 7 9.60 28.04 26.03
C VAL A 7 9.65 26.59 26.50
N LEU A 8 9.37 26.30 27.77
CA LEU A 8 9.32 24.93 28.30
C LEU A 8 8.26 24.07 27.59
N LEU A 9 7.06 24.62 27.36
CA LEU A 9 5.99 23.91 26.64
C LEU A 9 6.43 23.59 25.20
N LEU A 10 7.06 24.55 24.52
CA LEU A 10 7.54 24.39 23.15
C LEU A 10 8.66 23.34 23.08
N THR A 11 9.62 23.36 24.00
CA THR A 11 10.70 22.37 24.05
C THR A 11 10.17 20.97 24.35
N THR A 12 9.22 20.82 25.28
CA THR A 12 8.61 19.53 25.58
C THR A 12 7.82 18.98 24.40
N VAL A 13 7.09 19.81 23.65
CA VAL A 13 6.37 19.38 22.44
C VAL A 13 7.35 18.94 21.34
N ILE A 14 8.46 19.66 21.16
CA ILE A 14 9.51 19.30 20.20
C ILE A 14 10.19 17.97 20.58
N GLU A 15 10.49 17.76 21.87
CA GLU A 15 11.10 16.53 22.37
C GLU A 15 10.17 15.32 22.26
N ILE A 16 8.87 15.48 22.56
CA ILE A 16 7.89 14.41 22.37
C ILE A 16 7.77 14.06 20.88
N GLY A 17 7.72 15.07 20.01
CA GLY A 17 7.68 14.88 18.56
C GLY A 17 8.92 14.17 18.01
N SER A 18 10.11 14.54 18.49
CA SER A 18 11.37 13.90 18.07
C SER A 18 11.48 12.46 18.59
N PHE A 19 11.05 12.21 19.83
CA PHE A 19 11.02 10.87 20.43
C PHE A 19 10.04 9.93 19.69
N GLN A 20 8.82 10.39 19.41
CA GLN A 20 7.83 9.61 18.65
C GLN A 20 8.33 9.28 17.24
N LYS A 21 8.92 10.27 16.55
CA LYS A 21 9.52 10.06 15.23
C LYS A 21 10.62 9.00 15.29
N HIS A 22 11.53 9.11 16.25
CA HIS A 22 12.62 8.14 16.42
C HIS A 22 12.08 6.74 16.71
N TYR A 23 11.08 6.61 17.58
CA TYR A 23 10.48 5.31 17.92
C TYR A 23 9.79 4.66 16.72
N ILE A 24 9.02 5.42 15.94
CA ILE A 24 8.35 4.94 14.73
C ILE A 24 9.38 4.53 13.68
N GLU A 25 10.37 5.38 13.42
CA GLU A 25 11.42 5.07 12.44
C GLU A 25 12.20 3.81 12.81
N LYS A 26 12.53 3.64 14.10
CA LYS A 26 13.19 2.44 14.61
C LYS A 26 12.30 1.20 14.46
N SER A 27 11.04 1.29 14.84
CA SER A 27 10.08 0.17 14.79
C SER A 27 9.76 -0.26 13.35
N LEU A 28 9.71 0.70 12.42
CA LEU A 28 9.45 0.44 11.01
C LEU A 28 10.72 0.25 10.17
N SER A 29 11.91 0.42 10.76
CA SER A 29 13.18 0.20 10.04
C SER A 29 13.33 -1.19 9.39
N PRO A 30 12.76 -2.29 9.93
CA PRO A 30 12.79 -3.59 9.27
C PRO A 30 11.77 -3.72 8.14
N VAL A 31 10.78 -2.81 8.08
CA VAL A 31 9.71 -2.85 7.08
C VAL A 31 10.25 -2.34 5.75
N ARG A 32 10.75 -3.28 4.95
CA ARG A 32 11.20 -3.09 3.57
C ARG A 32 10.86 -4.30 2.73
N SER A 33 10.83 -4.13 1.42
CA SER A 33 10.77 -5.27 0.50
C SER A 33 12.11 -6.02 0.52
N TYR A 34 12.04 -7.35 0.61
CA TYR A 34 13.17 -8.26 0.42
C TYR A 34 13.08 -9.00 -0.94
N THR A 35 12.06 -8.67 -1.74
CA THR A 35 11.76 -9.27 -3.03
C THR A 35 12.81 -8.86 -4.07
N ALA A 36 13.27 -9.80 -4.89
CA ALA A 36 14.29 -9.53 -5.89
C ALA A 36 13.80 -8.53 -6.95
N GLY A 37 14.72 -7.77 -7.57
CA GLY A 37 14.37 -6.77 -8.58
C GLY A 37 13.55 -7.33 -9.74
N HIS A 38 13.92 -8.51 -10.26
CA HIS A 38 13.19 -9.16 -11.36
C HIS A 38 11.76 -9.61 -10.97
N GLU A 39 11.57 -10.06 -9.72
CA GLU A 39 10.23 -10.41 -9.21
C GLU A 39 9.36 -9.16 -9.07
N GLN A 40 9.95 -8.04 -8.65
CA GLN A 40 9.28 -6.74 -8.59
C GLN A 40 8.90 -6.21 -9.98
N GLU A 41 9.79 -6.34 -10.97
CA GLU A 41 9.51 -6.03 -12.39
C GLU A 41 8.35 -6.86 -12.93
N THR A 42 8.35 -8.16 -12.62
CA THR A 42 7.27 -9.08 -13.03
C THR A 42 5.94 -8.68 -12.39
N ALA A 43 5.94 -8.38 -11.08
CA ALA A 43 4.73 -7.97 -10.37
C ALA A 43 4.12 -6.69 -10.95
N VAL A 44 4.95 -5.68 -11.23
CA VAL A 44 4.44 -4.42 -11.80
C VAL A 44 4.06 -4.56 -13.27
N ALA A 45 4.75 -5.38 -14.06
CA ALA A 45 4.34 -5.69 -15.44
C ALA A 45 2.95 -6.37 -15.47
N GLN A 46 2.69 -7.30 -14.56
CA GLN A 46 1.37 -7.94 -14.42
C GLN A 46 0.29 -6.95 -13.96
N LEU A 47 0.62 -6.03 -13.05
CA LEU A 47 -0.27 -4.93 -12.68
C LEU A 47 -0.63 -4.09 -13.90
N LEU A 48 0.36 -3.67 -14.70
CA LEU A 48 0.13 -2.90 -15.92
C LEU A 48 -0.77 -3.68 -16.90
N GLN A 49 -0.55 -4.98 -17.06
CA GLN A 49 -1.40 -5.83 -17.89
C GLN A 49 -2.86 -5.87 -17.39
N ARG A 50 -3.09 -5.97 -16.08
CA ARG A 50 -4.45 -5.94 -15.51
C ARG A 50 -5.12 -4.58 -15.68
N VAL A 51 -4.36 -3.49 -15.65
CA VAL A 51 -4.88 -2.12 -15.70
C VAL A 51 -5.13 -1.65 -17.13
N ILE A 52 -4.22 -1.90 -18.08
CA ILE A 52 -4.29 -1.34 -19.44
C ILE A 52 -4.31 -2.39 -20.55
N GLY A 53 -4.40 -3.67 -20.18
CA GLY A 53 -4.46 -4.79 -21.13
C GLY A 53 -3.23 -4.84 -22.02
N GLU A 54 -3.44 -5.13 -23.31
CA GLU A 54 -2.39 -5.26 -24.32
C GLU A 54 -1.52 -4.00 -24.48
N ARG A 55 -2.02 -2.82 -24.07
CA ARG A 55 -1.23 -1.58 -24.10
C ARG A 55 -0.04 -1.60 -23.15
N SER A 56 0.01 -2.55 -22.21
CA SER A 56 1.17 -2.79 -21.35
C SER A 56 2.45 -3.03 -22.15
N GLN A 57 2.36 -3.56 -23.37
CA GLN A 57 3.51 -3.82 -24.25
C GLN A 57 4.23 -2.54 -24.71
N ASP A 58 3.54 -1.39 -24.66
CA ASP A 58 4.12 -0.08 -24.99
C ASP A 58 4.86 0.54 -23.79
N VAL A 59 4.95 -0.18 -22.67
CA VAL A 59 5.59 0.26 -21.43
C VAL A 59 6.67 -0.72 -21.01
N VAL A 60 7.89 -0.22 -20.80
CA VAL A 60 9.01 -0.98 -20.27
C VAL A 60 9.30 -0.52 -18.84
N VAL A 61 9.33 -1.46 -17.92
CA VAL A 61 9.60 -1.22 -16.49
C VAL A 61 10.99 -1.73 -16.13
N SER A 62 11.63 -1.06 -15.16
CA SER A 62 12.92 -1.49 -14.61
C SER A 62 13.04 -1.08 -13.14
N ILE A 63 13.68 -1.92 -12.34
CA ILE A 63 13.89 -1.66 -10.92
C ILE A 63 15.36 -1.38 -10.65
N LEU A 64 15.64 -0.18 -10.14
CA LEU A 64 16.96 0.27 -9.72
C LEU A 64 16.92 0.63 -8.23
N PRO A 65 17.19 -0.34 -7.32
CA PRO A 65 17.10 -0.11 -5.89
C PRO A 65 17.95 1.07 -5.42
N ALA A 66 17.38 1.91 -4.56
CA ALA A 66 18.07 3.06 -3.98
C ALA A 66 17.62 3.31 -2.53
N ALA A 67 18.42 4.08 -1.80
CA ALA A 67 18.11 4.45 -0.41
C ALA A 67 16.91 5.41 -0.31
N SER A 68 16.67 6.21 -1.34
CA SER A 68 15.53 7.13 -1.43
C SER A 68 14.61 6.69 -2.55
N GLU A 69 13.30 6.80 -2.30
CA GLU A 69 12.28 6.44 -3.26
C GLU A 69 12.26 7.39 -4.46
N PHE A 70 12.21 6.82 -5.66
CA PHE A 70 12.04 7.58 -6.90
C PHE A 70 11.44 6.70 -8.00
N ALA A 71 10.84 7.36 -8.99
CA ALA A 71 10.61 6.76 -10.29
C ALA A 71 10.71 7.81 -11.40
N THR A 72 11.32 7.45 -12.51
CA THR A 72 11.55 8.32 -13.65
C THR A 72 10.82 7.80 -14.87
N LEU A 73 10.01 8.67 -15.47
CA LEU A 73 9.38 8.47 -16.77
C LEU A 73 10.32 9.01 -17.85
N SER A 74 10.56 8.21 -18.89
CA SER A 74 11.26 8.64 -20.09
C SER A 74 10.63 8.03 -21.32
N TYR A 75 10.95 8.59 -22.49
CA TYR A 75 10.38 8.14 -23.76
C TYR A 75 11.50 7.70 -24.70
N ALA A 76 11.35 6.52 -25.31
CA ALA A 76 12.28 6.01 -26.32
C ALA A 76 11.47 5.62 -27.57
N GLY A 77 11.42 6.51 -28.56
CA GLY A 77 10.61 6.31 -29.76
C GLY A 77 9.11 6.35 -29.43
N LYS A 78 8.44 5.19 -29.43
CA LYS A 78 7.01 5.03 -29.09
C LYS A 78 6.77 4.32 -27.75
N THR A 79 7.84 4.01 -27.02
CA THR A 79 7.79 3.20 -25.80
C THR A 79 8.00 4.10 -24.58
N LEU A 80 7.07 4.02 -23.63
CA LEU A 80 7.23 4.62 -22.31
C LEU A 80 8.19 3.75 -21.49
N LYS A 81 9.20 4.36 -20.88
CA LYS A 81 10.10 3.69 -19.94
C LYS A 81 9.89 4.24 -18.55
N ILE A 82 9.71 3.34 -17.58
CA ILE A 82 9.56 3.67 -16.17
C ILE A 82 10.65 2.94 -15.38
N THR A 83 11.56 3.69 -14.77
CA THR A 83 12.60 3.15 -13.89
C THR A 83 12.33 3.63 -12.49
N GLY A 84 12.21 2.74 -11.51
CA GLY A 84 11.94 3.13 -10.12
C GLY A 84 12.76 2.35 -9.10
N SER A 85 12.77 2.86 -7.86
CA SER A 85 13.48 2.22 -6.73
C SER A 85 12.88 0.89 -6.29
N ASP A 86 11.57 0.73 -6.46
CA ASP A 86 10.80 -0.48 -6.16
C ASP A 86 9.52 -0.53 -7.02
N ALA A 87 8.82 -1.68 -6.99
CA ALA A 87 7.61 -1.90 -7.78
C ALA A 87 6.50 -0.87 -7.48
N VAL A 88 6.36 -0.45 -6.22
CA VAL A 88 5.34 0.52 -5.80
C VAL A 88 5.65 1.90 -6.39
N SER A 89 6.92 2.28 -6.44
CA SER A 89 7.38 3.54 -7.05
C SER A 89 7.08 3.56 -8.55
N VAL A 90 7.32 2.44 -9.24
CA VAL A 90 6.99 2.28 -10.67
C VAL A 90 5.48 2.38 -10.90
N ALA A 91 4.67 1.66 -10.11
CA ALA A 91 3.21 1.73 -10.21
C ALA A 91 2.67 3.14 -9.91
N PHE A 92 3.23 3.83 -8.93
CA PHE A 92 2.87 5.20 -8.58
C PHE A 92 3.20 6.19 -9.71
N ALA A 93 4.39 6.08 -10.30
CA ALA A 93 4.77 6.88 -11.48
C ALA A 93 3.91 6.56 -12.70
N PHE A 94 3.53 5.30 -12.89
CA PHE A 94 2.60 4.91 -13.95
C PHE A 94 1.20 5.53 -13.74
N ASN A 95 0.67 5.54 -12.52
CA ASN A 95 -0.58 6.22 -12.23
C ASN A 95 -0.49 7.74 -12.44
N HIS A 96 0.64 8.35 -12.09
CA HIS A 96 0.92 9.75 -12.42
C HIS A 96 0.88 9.96 -13.94
N TYR A 97 1.51 9.08 -14.71
CA TYR A 97 1.48 9.13 -16.17
C TYR A 97 0.04 9.04 -16.72
N LEU A 98 -0.74 8.05 -16.26
CA LEU A 98 -2.14 7.89 -16.64
C LEU A 98 -2.96 9.16 -16.37
N LYS A 99 -2.80 9.75 -15.18
CA LYS A 99 -3.55 10.93 -14.76
C LYS A 99 -3.19 12.19 -15.55
N TYR A 100 -1.91 12.49 -15.69
CA TYR A 100 -1.46 13.79 -16.20
C TYR A 100 -1.23 13.81 -17.71
N TYR A 101 -0.83 12.68 -18.30
CA TYR A 101 -0.53 12.58 -19.74
C TYR A 101 -1.68 11.91 -20.50
N CYS A 102 -2.22 10.79 -19.99
CA CYS A 102 -3.33 10.10 -20.66
C CYS A 102 -4.71 10.64 -20.29
N ARG A 103 -4.81 11.52 -19.28
CA ARG A 103 -6.07 12.06 -18.73
C ARG A 103 -7.05 10.98 -18.27
N LYS A 104 -6.52 9.91 -17.67
CA LYS A 104 -7.25 8.73 -17.17
C LYS A 104 -7.32 8.71 -15.65
N GLN A 105 -8.24 7.92 -15.12
CA GLN A 105 -8.45 7.80 -13.67
C GLN A 105 -8.83 6.37 -13.28
N ILE A 106 -8.34 5.92 -12.13
CA ILE A 106 -8.70 4.65 -11.49
C ILE A 106 -9.19 4.96 -10.08
N SER A 107 -10.35 4.44 -9.69
CA SER A 107 -10.96 4.72 -8.38
C SER A 107 -11.77 3.53 -7.87
N TRP A 108 -12.30 3.58 -6.65
CA TRP A 108 -13.23 2.54 -6.20
C TRP A 108 -14.57 2.55 -6.94
N ALA A 109 -15.05 3.73 -7.35
CA ALA A 109 -16.36 3.89 -7.97
C ALA A 109 -16.36 3.52 -9.46
N GLY A 110 -15.18 3.43 -10.07
CA GLY A 110 -15.02 3.10 -11.48
C GLY A 110 -13.71 3.61 -12.05
N ASP A 111 -13.39 3.08 -13.23
CA ASP A 111 -12.15 3.33 -13.93
C ASP A 111 -12.44 3.95 -15.31
N GLN A 112 -11.79 5.09 -15.59
CA GLN A 112 -11.83 5.78 -16.87
C GLN A 112 -10.51 5.44 -17.59
N ILE A 113 -10.46 4.25 -18.21
CA ILE A 113 -9.25 3.68 -18.81
C ILE A 113 -9.52 2.96 -20.14
N SER A 114 -10.77 2.88 -20.59
CA SER A 114 -11.14 2.14 -21.82
C SER A 114 -10.61 2.77 -23.10
N ASP A 115 -10.35 4.07 -23.09
CA ASP A 115 -9.93 4.88 -24.25
C ASP A 115 -8.51 5.44 -24.06
N ILE A 116 -7.56 4.61 -23.59
CA ILE A 116 -6.16 4.98 -23.47
C ILE A 116 -5.59 5.39 -24.84
N PRO A 117 -4.91 6.56 -24.96
CA PRO A 117 -4.44 7.05 -26.25
C PRO A 117 -3.51 6.08 -26.99
N ASN A 118 -3.63 6.03 -28.31
CA ASN A 118 -2.74 5.31 -29.21
C ASN A 118 -2.21 6.25 -30.32
N PRO A 119 -0.92 6.59 -30.35
CA PRO A 119 0.15 6.16 -29.44
C PRO A 119 -0.01 6.73 -28.02
N LEU A 120 0.73 6.15 -27.06
CA LEU A 120 0.85 6.70 -25.71
C LEU A 120 1.39 8.15 -25.78
N PRO A 121 0.90 9.12 -24.99
CA PRO A 121 1.40 10.49 -25.08
C PRO A 121 2.88 10.61 -24.62
N PRO A 122 3.72 11.39 -25.30
CA PRO A 122 5.12 11.55 -24.91
C PRO A 122 5.27 12.35 -23.61
N VAL A 123 6.38 12.13 -22.90
CA VAL A 123 6.85 12.95 -21.78
C VAL A 123 7.98 13.89 -22.23
N PRO A 124 8.32 14.95 -21.48
CA PRO A 124 9.48 15.81 -21.78
C PRO A 124 10.77 15.02 -22.06
N ALA A 125 11.61 15.53 -22.95
CA ALA A 125 12.80 14.83 -23.45
C ALA A 125 13.85 14.57 -22.35
N GLU A 126 13.91 15.47 -21.38
CA GLU A 126 14.72 15.39 -20.16
C GLU A 126 14.23 14.31 -19.17
N GLY A 127 13.04 13.75 -19.39
CA GLY A 127 12.38 12.81 -18.48
C GLY A 127 11.72 13.51 -17.29
N VAL A 128 10.88 12.76 -16.58
CA VAL A 128 10.12 13.28 -15.43
C VAL A 128 10.37 12.39 -14.23
N THR A 129 10.93 12.96 -13.16
CA THR A 129 11.16 12.23 -11.91
C THR A 129 10.03 12.50 -10.92
N ILE A 130 9.38 11.42 -10.48
CA ILE A 130 8.36 11.41 -9.43
C ILE A 130 9.02 10.93 -8.14
N LYS A 131 8.77 11.65 -7.05
CA LYS A 131 9.23 11.29 -5.70
C LYS A 131 8.07 11.44 -4.71
N ALA A 132 7.99 10.53 -3.76
CA ALA A 132 7.09 10.69 -2.62
C ALA A 132 7.70 11.66 -1.60
N GLY A 133 6.88 12.56 -1.05
CA GLY A 133 7.31 13.51 -0.01
C GLY A 133 7.48 12.90 1.38
N VAL A 134 7.06 11.64 1.56
CA VAL A 134 7.07 10.93 2.85
C VAL A 134 7.53 9.49 2.63
N LYS A 135 8.22 8.91 3.63
CA LYS A 135 8.78 7.55 3.56
C LYS A 135 7.72 6.45 3.55
N TYR A 136 6.67 6.61 4.35
CA TYR A 136 5.60 5.63 4.48
C TYR A 136 4.26 6.26 4.08
N ARG A 137 3.51 5.57 3.24
CA ARG A 137 2.13 5.92 2.87
C ARG A 137 1.26 4.76 3.33
N TYR A 138 0.64 5.00 4.48
CA TYR A 138 -0.16 4.04 5.21
C TYR A 138 -1.58 3.97 4.66
N TYR A 139 -2.18 2.78 4.72
CA TYR A 139 -3.56 2.59 4.29
C TYR A 139 -4.31 1.60 5.18
N GLN A 140 -5.62 1.86 5.31
CA GLN A 140 -6.65 1.14 6.06
C GLN A 140 -6.77 1.49 7.55
N ASN A 141 -7.98 1.33 8.09
CA ASN A 141 -8.22 1.26 9.51
C ASN A 141 -8.44 -0.21 9.90
N VAL A 142 -8.18 -0.58 11.15
CA VAL A 142 -8.50 -1.92 11.65
C VAL A 142 -9.98 -2.27 11.47
N CYS A 143 -10.88 -1.28 11.48
CA CYS A 143 -12.32 -1.46 11.23
C CYS A 143 -12.65 -1.73 9.76
N THR A 144 -11.79 -1.34 8.80
CA THR A 144 -12.03 -1.53 7.36
C THR A 144 -12.21 -3.01 7.02
N VAL A 145 -11.53 -3.89 7.77
CA VAL A 145 -11.61 -5.36 7.59
C VAL A 145 -13.01 -5.91 7.82
N SER A 146 -13.78 -5.27 8.71
CA SER A 146 -15.13 -5.69 9.06
C SER A 146 -16.19 -4.91 8.26
N TYR A 147 -16.00 -3.60 8.09
CA TYR A 147 -16.99 -2.77 7.40
C TYR A 147 -16.93 -2.83 5.88
N SER A 148 -15.79 -3.18 5.30
CA SER A 148 -15.59 -3.09 3.84
C SER A 148 -15.12 -4.38 3.22
N SER A 149 -14.11 -5.05 3.79
CA SER A 149 -13.44 -6.17 3.12
C SER A 149 -13.77 -7.57 3.62
N VAL A 150 -14.66 -7.72 4.60
CA VAL A 150 -15.02 -9.02 5.22
C VAL A 150 -15.47 -10.07 4.20
N TRP A 151 -16.15 -9.65 3.12
CA TRP A 151 -16.68 -10.53 2.08
C TRP A 151 -15.90 -10.45 0.76
N TRP A 152 -14.73 -9.81 0.75
CA TRP A 152 -13.93 -9.73 -0.46
C TRP A 152 -13.31 -11.08 -0.79
N ASN A 153 -13.51 -11.52 -2.03
CA ASN A 153 -12.74 -12.61 -2.61
C ASN A 153 -11.39 -12.10 -3.14
N TRP A 154 -10.58 -13.02 -3.67
CA TRP A 154 -9.27 -12.67 -4.21
C TRP A 154 -9.35 -11.64 -5.34
N THR A 155 -10.30 -11.76 -6.26
CA THR A 155 -10.44 -10.80 -7.38
C THR A 155 -10.61 -9.36 -6.88
N ARG A 156 -11.41 -9.15 -5.83
CA ARG A 156 -11.55 -7.80 -5.23
C ARG A 156 -10.29 -7.37 -4.48
N TRP A 157 -9.59 -8.28 -3.81
CA TRP A 157 -8.32 -8.00 -3.12
C TRP A 157 -7.18 -7.68 -4.08
N GLU A 158 -7.01 -8.42 -5.18
CA GLU A 158 -6.01 -8.17 -6.22
C GLU A 158 -6.19 -6.75 -6.78
N ARG A 159 -7.44 -6.38 -7.11
CA ARG A 159 -7.76 -5.02 -7.54
C ARG A 159 -7.42 -3.96 -6.48
N GLU A 160 -7.67 -4.23 -5.19
CA GLU A 160 -7.31 -3.28 -4.13
C GLU A 160 -5.80 -3.12 -4.02
N ILE A 161 -5.03 -4.22 -4.10
CA ILE A 161 -3.57 -4.21 -4.01
C ILE A 161 -2.96 -3.46 -5.20
N ASP A 162 -3.48 -3.65 -6.40
CA ASP A 162 -3.08 -2.85 -7.57
C ASP A 162 -3.39 -1.38 -7.35
N TRP A 163 -4.59 -1.05 -6.86
CA TRP A 163 -4.97 0.32 -6.54
C TRP A 163 -4.08 0.93 -5.45
N MET A 164 -3.70 0.17 -4.42
CA MET A 164 -2.75 0.60 -3.40
C MET A 164 -1.40 0.96 -4.03
N ALA A 165 -0.84 0.09 -4.86
CA ALA A 165 0.45 0.31 -5.53
C ALA A 165 0.41 1.52 -6.48
N LEU A 166 -0.67 1.67 -7.27
CA LEU A 166 -0.90 2.83 -8.13
C LEU A 166 -1.00 4.15 -7.34
N ASN A 167 -1.45 4.11 -6.09
CA ASN A 167 -1.48 5.27 -5.19
C ASN A 167 -0.24 5.40 -4.31
N GLY A 168 0.79 4.58 -4.56
CA GLY A 168 2.07 4.61 -3.85
C GLY A 168 2.02 4.05 -2.42
N ILE A 169 0.94 3.38 -2.01
CA ILE A 169 0.83 2.81 -0.66
C ILE A 169 1.89 1.72 -0.46
N ASN A 170 2.72 1.86 0.57
CA ASN A 170 3.79 0.92 0.92
C ASN A 170 3.71 0.40 2.36
N LEU A 171 2.67 0.79 3.11
CA LEU A 171 2.41 0.32 4.47
C LEU A 171 0.91 0.04 4.70
N PRO A 172 0.30 -0.92 3.99
CA PRO A 172 -1.08 -1.32 4.25
C PRO A 172 -1.18 -2.31 5.43
N LEU A 173 -2.34 -2.35 6.10
CA LEU A 173 -2.65 -3.41 7.05
C LEU A 173 -2.91 -4.75 6.33
N ALA A 174 -2.43 -5.86 6.91
CA ALA A 174 -2.64 -7.23 6.41
C ALA A 174 -3.29 -8.11 7.48
N PHE A 175 -4.60 -7.92 7.71
CA PHE A 175 -5.32 -8.49 8.85
C PHE A 175 -5.97 -9.87 8.61
N THR A 176 -6.02 -10.31 7.35
CA THR A 176 -6.73 -11.54 6.94
C THR A 176 -6.05 -12.79 7.53
N GLY A 177 -6.85 -13.68 8.14
CA GLY A 177 -6.40 -14.99 8.59
C GLY A 177 -5.76 -15.06 9.99
N GLN A 178 -5.74 -13.97 10.75
CA GLN A 178 -5.15 -13.98 12.10
C GLN A 178 -5.85 -14.93 13.08
N GLU A 179 -7.15 -15.17 12.94
CA GLU A 179 -7.90 -16.12 13.77
C GLU A 179 -7.35 -17.54 13.61
N ALA A 180 -6.93 -17.94 12.41
CA ALA A 180 -6.32 -19.25 12.18
C ALA A 180 -4.97 -19.40 12.88
N ILE A 181 -4.23 -18.30 13.07
CA ILE A 181 -2.99 -18.31 13.86
C ILE A 181 -3.31 -18.40 15.35
N TRP A 182 -4.29 -17.62 15.82
CA TRP A 182 -4.73 -17.64 17.22
C TRP A 182 -5.33 -18.98 17.63
N GLU A 183 -6.10 -19.64 16.75
CA GLU A 183 -6.62 -20.99 16.98
C GLU A 183 -5.46 -21.97 17.28
N ARG A 184 -4.37 -21.93 16.50
CA ARG A 184 -3.19 -22.77 16.73
C ARG A 184 -2.51 -22.45 18.05
N VAL A 185 -2.47 -21.19 18.45
CA VAL A 185 -1.92 -20.75 19.74
C VAL A 185 -2.79 -21.29 20.88
N TYR A 186 -4.10 -21.07 20.86
CA TYR A 186 -5.01 -21.54 21.90
C TYR A 186 -5.01 -23.07 22.05
N LYS A 187 -4.94 -23.81 20.94
CA LYS A 187 -4.78 -25.27 20.96
C LYS A 187 -3.50 -25.70 21.68
N LYS A 188 -2.37 -25.02 21.42
CA LYS A 188 -1.11 -25.28 22.12
C LYS A 188 -1.15 -24.93 23.60
N LEU A 189 -2.04 -24.01 24.00
CA LEU A 189 -2.29 -23.64 25.40
C LEU A 189 -3.31 -24.56 26.09
N GLY A 190 -3.88 -25.54 25.40
CA GLY A 190 -4.81 -26.52 25.97
C GLY A 190 -6.28 -26.12 25.95
N CYS A 191 -6.65 -25.06 25.24
CA CYS A 191 -8.06 -24.69 25.06
C CYS A 191 -8.80 -25.71 24.19
N SER A 192 -10.05 -26.03 24.55
CA SER A 192 -10.90 -26.93 23.75
C SER A 192 -11.36 -26.23 22.46
N ASP A 193 -11.69 -27.03 21.43
CA ASP A 193 -12.28 -26.49 20.20
C ASP A 193 -13.59 -25.72 20.46
N GLU A 194 -14.34 -26.12 21.49
CA GLU A 194 -15.59 -25.47 21.89
C GLU A 194 -15.34 -24.08 22.50
N ASP A 195 -14.35 -23.95 23.38
CA ASP A 195 -13.99 -22.67 23.99
C ASP A 195 -13.45 -21.69 22.95
N ILE A 196 -12.62 -22.18 22.01
CA ILE A 196 -12.06 -21.35 20.93
C ILE A 196 -13.17 -20.83 20.02
N LYS A 197 -14.13 -21.69 19.65
CA LYS A 197 -15.28 -21.27 18.83
C LYS A 197 -16.11 -20.20 19.52
N LYS A 198 -16.40 -20.35 20.82
CA LYS A 198 -17.14 -19.34 21.61
C LYS A 198 -16.37 -18.04 21.84
N HIS A 199 -15.05 -18.04 21.62
CA HIS A 199 -14.20 -16.89 21.86
C HIS A 199 -14.15 -15.93 20.65
N PHE A 200 -13.96 -16.46 19.44
CA PHE A 200 -13.86 -15.58 18.27
C PHE A 200 -15.15 -14.81 18.03
N ALA A 201 -15.04 -13.72 17.29
CA ALA A 201 -16.22 -13.00 16.83
C ALA A 201 -16.60 -13.49 15.44
N GLY A 202 -17.85 -13.24 15.05
CA GLY A 202 -18.28 -13.45 13.67
C GLY A 202 -17.45 -12.65 12.68
N PRO A 203 -17.37 -13.07 11.39
CA PRO A 203 -16.55 -12.41 10.38
C PRO A 203 -16.74 -10.89 10.30
N ALA A 204 -18.00 -10.43 10.35
CA ALA A 204 -18.35 -9.02 10.27
C ALA A 204 -17.97 -8.21 11.53
N PHE A 205 -17.51 -8.87 12.60
CA PHE A 205 -17.19 -8.26 13.89
C PHE A 205 -15.73 -8.47 14.33
N LEU A 206 -14.92 -9.14 13.49
CA LEU A 206 -13.53 -9.46 13.81
C LEU A 206 -12.69 -8.25 14.20
N ALA A 207 -12.91 -7.07 13.62
CA ALA A 207 -12.19 -5.86 14.01
C ALA A 207 -12.28 -5.58 15.52
N TRP A 208 -13.50 -5.62 16.08
CA TRP A 208 -13.71 -5.39 17.51
C TRP A 208 -13.25 -6.57 18.37
N GLY A 209 -13.39 -7.80 17.88
CA GLY A 209 -12.85 -8.98 18.54
C GLY A 209 -11.33 -8.88 18.76
N ARG A 210 -10.60 -8.53 17.69
CA ARG A 210 -9.13 -8.39 17.69
C ARG A 210 -8.63 -7.26 18.59
N MET A 211 -9.43 -6.19 18.71
CA MET A 211 -9.14 -5.09 19.63
C MET A 211 -9.51 -5.39 21.09
N GLY A 212 -10.08 -6.56 21.39
CA GLY A 212 -10.52 -6.94 22.73
C GLY A 212 -11.79 -6.25 23.21
N ASN A 213 -12.54 -5.60 22.31
CA ASN A 213 -13.77 -4.89 22.65
C ASN A 213 -14.98 -5.84 22.78
N LEU A 214 -14.92 -7.01 22.15
CA LEU A 214 -15.95 -8.05 22.24
C LEU A 214 -15.34 -9.44 22.03
N HIS A 215 -16.13 -10.48 22.28
CA HIS A 215 -15.82 -11.88 21.98
C HIS A 215 -17.14 -12.63 21.72
N GLY A 216 -17.12 -13.73 20.97
CA GLY A 216 -18.29 -14.60 20.69
C GLY A 216 -19.40 -14.00 19.82
N TRP A 217 -19.51 -12.67 19.74
CA TRP A 217 -20.64 -12.03 19.04
C TRP A 217 -20.60 -12.30 17.54
N GLY A 218 -21.64 -12.96 17.04
CA GLY A 218 -21.82 -13.28 15.63
C GLY A 218 -21.03 -14.50 15.14
N GLY A 219 -20.32 -15.23 16.00
CA GLY A 219 -19.63 -16.47 15.61
C GLY A 219 -18.89 -17.15 16.74
#